data_AF-A0A5N5I060-F1
#
_entry.id   AF-A0A5N5I060-F1
#
_cell.length_a   1.000
_cell.length_b   1.000
_cell.length_c   1.000
_cell.angle_alpha   90.00
_cell.angle_beta   90.00
_cell.angle_gamma   90.00
#
_symmetry.space_group_name_H-M   'P 1'
#
loop_
_entity.id
_entity.type
_entity.pdbx_description
1 polymer ?
#
loop_
_entity_poly.entity_id
_entity_poly.type
_entity_poly.pdbx_seq_one_letter_code
_entity_poly.pdbx_strand_id
1 'polypeptide(L)'
;MHAFLEHGLPSTPEKLLALMNKVALNVGGIVLNALAIEHFILRHPSESKHGPAYEKEMLLRNAYGLGYPEPNVTFALCRGSWSSPALRVYTSDDIVNELERAKLEYLEASVGVTSKKKIVVPKLLQWNMLDFADGMESLLEWIYSQLPRSGSLKRLIMECLNGETKSPIIRMVEVQPYDSEFRYLLPL
;
A
#
# COMPACT_ATOMS: atom_id res chain seq x y z
N MET A 1 11.47 -10.34 -0.19
CA MET A 1 12.40 -11.11 0.67
C MET A 1 13.36 -11.97 -0.13
N HIS A 2 12.90 -12.98 -0.87
CA HIS A 2 13.77 -13.93 -1.59
C HIS A 2 14.86 -13.23 -2.43
N ALA A 3 14.47 -12.22 -3.21
CA ALA A 3 15.38 -11.37 -3.97
C ALA A 3 16.53 -10.76 -3.15
N PHE A 4 16.28 -10.32 -1.91
CA PHE A 4 17.29 -9.73 -1.05
C PHE A 4 18.20 -10.78 -0.43
N LEU A 5 17.69 -11.99 -0.16
CA LEU A 5 18.49 -13.10 0.34
C LEU A 5 19.47 -13.59 -0.74
N GLU A 6 19.03 -13.62 -1.99
CA GLU A 6 19.84 -14.11 -3.11
C GLU A 6 20.82 -13.05 -3.66
N HIS A 7 20.38 -11.79 -3.75
CA HIS A 7 21.15 -10.73 -4.41
C HIS A 7 21.63 -9.60 -3.49
N GLY A 8 21.32 -9.68 -2.19
CA GLY A 8 21.63 -8.63 -1.22
C GLY A 8 20.70 -7.42 -1.29
N LEU A 9 20.98 -6.44 -0.43
CA LEU A 9 20.19 -5.22 -0.33
C LEU A 9 20.54 -4.22 -1.45
N PRO A 10 19.56 -3.69 -2.19
CA PRO A 10 19.82 -2.66 -3.19
C PRO A 10 20.21 -1.35 -2.51
N SER A 11 21.23 -0.67 -3.06
CA SER A 11 21.73 0.60 -2.48
C SER A 11 20.92 1.83 -2.90
N THR A 12 20.02 1.71 -3.89
CA THR A 12 19.18 2.82 -4.39
C THR A 12 17.79 2.32 -4.81
N PRO A 13 16.77 3.20 -4.87
CA PRO A 13 15.43 2.85 -5.35
C PRO A 13 15.42 2.28 -6.78
N GLU A 14 16.29 2.77 -7.67
CA GLU A 14 16.39 2.30 -9.06
C GLU A 14 16.93 0.87 -9.10
N LYS A 15 17.91 0.55 -8.25
CA LYS A 15 18.42 -0.81 -8.10
C LYS A 15 17.37 -1.74 -7.49
N LEU A 16 16.54 -1.25 -6.57
CA LEU A 16 15.40 -2.00 -6.04
C LEU A 16 14.40 -2.33 -7.16
N LEU A 17 14.06 -1.35 -8.00
CA LEU A 17 13.15 -1.57 -9.13
C LEU A 17 13.75 -2.55 -10.15
N ALA A 18 15.04 -2.43 -10.47
CA ALA A 18 15.75 -3.36 -11.34
C ALA A 18 15.72 -4.78 -10.76
N LEU A 19 15.92 -4.91 -9.44
CA LEU A 19 15.86 -6.19 -8.74
C LEU A 19 14.45 -6.81 -8.79
N MET A 20 13.40 -6.01 -8.57
CA MET A 20 12.01 -6.46 -8.66
C MET A 20 11.61 -6.93 -10.07
N ASN A 21 12.23 -6.36 -11.11
CA ASN A 21 12.05 -6.81 -12.50
C ASN A 21 12.83 -8.09 -12.83
N LYS A 22 14.01 -8.25 -12.23
CA LYS A 22 14.92 -9.36 -12.50
C LYS A 22 14.48 -10.66 -11.82
N VAL A 23 14.06 -10.58 -10.56
CA VAL A 23 13.75 -11.77 -9.76
C VAL A 23 12.37 -12.28 -10.13
N ALA A 24 12.31 -13.53 -10.57
CA ALA A 24 11.09 -14.22 -10.95
C ALA A 24 10.86 -15.45 -10.08
N LEU A 25 9.60 -15.72 -9.78
CA LEU A 25 9.13 -16.85 -9.00
C LEU A 25 8.27 -17.74 -9.88
N ASN A 26 8.35 -19.04 -9.67
CA ASN A 26 7.39 -19.98 -10.24
C ASN A 26 6.18 -20.09 -9.33
N VAL A 27 5.02 -19.65 -9.82
CA VAL A 27 3.72 -19.74 -9.14
C VAL A 27 2.80 -20.59 -9.99
N GLY A 28 2.45 -21.79 -9.51
CA GLY A 28 1.53 -22.69 -10.22
C GLY A 28 1.99 -23.10 -11.63
N GLY A 29 3.29 -23.12 -11.91
CA GLY A 29 3.86 -23.43 -13.23
C GLY A 29 4.18 -22.20 -14.10
N ILE A 30 3.92 -20.99 -13.61
CA ILE A 30 4.12 -19.74 -14.37
C ILE A 30 5.23 -18.94 -13.72
N VAL A 31 6.18 -18.50 -14.54
CA VAL A 31 7.31 -17.68 -14.09
C VAL A 31 6.91 -16.21 -14.13
N LEU A 32 6.80 -15.58 -12.96
CA LEU A 32 6.34 -14.21 -12.78
C LEU A 32 7.34 -13.41 -11.94
N ASN A 33 7.65 -12.18 -12.35
CA ASN A 33 8.42 -11.27 -11.51
C ASN A 33 7.54 -10.54 -10.49
N ALA A 34 8.17 -9.88 -9.52
CA ALA A 34 7.46 -9.24 -8.42
C ALA A 34 6.50 -8.13 -8.89
N LEU A 35 6.87 -7.37 -9.93
CA LEU A 35 6.01 -6.33 -10.49
C LEU A 35 4.80 -6.92 -11.21
N ALA A 36 4.94 -8.05 -11.89
CA ALA A 36 3.84 -8.72 -12.55
C ALA A 36 2.83 -9.26 -11.54
N ILE A 37 3.30 -9.85 -10.45
CA ILE A 37 2.42 -10.32 -9.35
C ILE A 37 1.69 -9.13 -8.73
N GLU A 38 2.41 -8.07 -8.36
CA GLU A 38 1.80 -6.88 -7.75
C GLU A 38 0.79 -6.22 -8.68
N HIS A 39 1.19 -5.87 -9.91
CA HIS A 39 0.36 -5.03 -10.76
C HIS A 39 -0.68 -5.81 -11.56
N PHE A 40 -0.41 -7.06 -11.98
CA PHE A 40 -1.30 -7.81 -12.90
C PHE A 40 -2.09 -8.92 -12.22
N ILE A 41 -1.74 -9.32 -11.00
CA ILE A 41 -2.49 -10.33 -10.25
C ILE A 41 -3.21 -9.70 -9.07
N LEU A 42 -2.46 -9.00 -8.20
CA LEU A 42 -3.01 -8.50 -6.93
C LEU A 42 -3.74 -7.17 -7.08
N ARG A 43 -3.19 -6.20 -7.81
CA ARG A 43 -3.79 -4.87 -7.95
C ARG A 43 -4.76 -4.80 -9.12
N HIS A 44 -5.90 -4.14 -8.89
CA HIS A 44 -6.83 -3.79 -9.96
C HIS A 44 -6.22 -2.71 -10.86
N PRO A 45 -6.45 -2.74 -12.19
CA PRO A 45 -5.95 -1.68 -13.07
C PRO A 45 -6.58 -0.33 -12.71
N SER A 46 -5.73 0.69 -12.63
CA SER A 46 -6.13 2.08 -12.37
C SER A 46 -6.31 2.91 -13.64
N GLU A 47 -5.81 2.44 -14.79
CA GLU A 47 -5.93 3.12 -16.09
C GLU A 47 -6.05 2.12 -17.25
N SER A 48 -6.80 2.50 -18.28
CA SER A 48 -6.90 1.78 -19.56
C SER A 48 -5.70 2.11 -20.45
N LYS A 49 -4.57 1.45 -20.21
CA LYS A 49 -3.43 1.50 -21.14
C LYS A 49 -3.75 0.67 -22.39
N HIS A 50 -3.25 1.08 -23.55
CA HIS A 50 -3.49 0.38 -24.83
C HIS A 50 -2.13 0.02 -25.46
N GLY A 51 -1.93 -1.25 -25.86
CA GLY A 51 -0.72 -1.71 -26.55
C GLY A 51 -0.48 -3.23 -26.48
N PRO A 52 0.52 -3.77 -27.20
CA PRO A 52 0.78 -5.22 -27.24
C PRO A 52 1.33 -5.79 -25.92
N ALA A 53 2.03 -4.98 -25.11
CA ALA A 53 2.38 -5.37 -23.74
C ALA A 53 1.12 -5.54 -22.88
N TYR A 54 0.13 -4.66 -23.08
CA TYR A 54 -1.13 -4.67 -22.35
C TYR A 54 -1.99 -5.92 -22.67
N GLU A 55 -1.90 -6.50 -23.87
CA GLU A 55 -2.60 -7.76 -24.16
C GLU A 55 -2.11 -8.92 -23.28
N LYS A 56 -0.78 -9.05 -23.09
CA LYS A 56 -0.22 -10.08 -22.20
C LYS A 56 -0.59 -9.83 -20.74
N GLU A 57 -0.59 -8.56 -20.32
CA GLU A 57 -1.03 -8.15 -18.99
C GLU A 57 -2.51 -8.49 -18.76
N MET A 58 -3.37 -8.22 -19.75
CA MET A 58 -4.79 -8.55 -19.72
C MET A 58 -5.04 -10.05 -19.66
N LEU A 59 -4.28 -10.86 -20.40
CA LEU A 59 -4.38 -12.32 -20.31
C LEU A 59 -4.03 -12.84 -18.92
N LEU A 60 -2.94 -12.33 -18.31
CA LEU A 60 -2.56 -12.68 -16.94
C LEU A 60 -3.64 -12.27 -15.93
N ARG A 61 -4.17 -11.06 -16.06
CA ARG A 61 -5.26 -10.54 -15.21
C ARG A 61 -6.51 -11.39 -15.32
N ASN A 62 -6.94 -11.71 -16.54
CA ASN A 62 -8.16 -12.48 -16.78
C ASN A 62 -8.03 -13.92 -16.27
N ALA A 63 -6.81 -14.49 -16.31
CA ALA A 63 -6.57 -15.86 -15.86
C ALA A 63 -6.34 -15.97 -14.34
N TYR A 64 -5.64 -15.01 -13.73
CA TYR A 64 -5.15 -15.13 -12.34
C TYR A 64 -5.45 -13.92 -11.45
N GLY A 65 -5.92 -12.81 -12.02
CA GLY A 65 -6.22 -11.60 -11.27
C GLY A 65 -7.37 -11.80 -10.30
N LEU A 66 -7.41 -10.95 -9.28
CA LEU A 66 -8.53 -10.92 -8.33
C LEU A 66 -9.84 -10.57 -9.05
N GLY A 67 -10.91 -11.30 -8.73
CA GLY A 67 -12.24 -11.07 -9.33
C GLY A 67 -12.91 -9.75 -8.91
N TYR A 68 -12.35 -9.07 -7.92
CA TYR A 68 -12.79 -7.76 -7.44
C TYR A 68 -11.59 -6.94 -6.94
N PRO A 69 -11.69 -5.60 -6.90
CA PRO A 69 -10.67 -4.76 -6.29
C PRO A 69 -10.50 -5.10 -4.80
N GLU A 70 -9.29 -5.49 -4.40
CA GLU A 70 -8.95 -5.73 -2.99
C GLU A 70 -8.17 -4.51 -2.45
N PRO A 71 -8.81 -3.62 -1.67
CA PRO A 71 -8.15 -2.43 -1.15
C PRO A 71 -7.00 -2.79 -0.20
N ASN A 72 -7.01 -3.95 0.46
CA ASN A 72 -5.98 -4.26 1.44
C ASN A 72 -4.63 -4.68 0.83
N VAL A 73 -4.53 -4.87 -0.50
CA VAL A 73 -3.30 -5.28 -1.17
C VAL A 73 -2.12 -4.37 -0.86
N THR A 74 -2.32 -3.06 -0.79
CA THR A 74 -1.24 -2.12 -0.45
C THR A 74 -0.58 -2.44 0.90
N PHE A 75 -1.34 -2.93 1.87
CA PHE A 75 -0.81 -3.28 3.20
C PHE A 75 -0.22 -4.68 3.24
N ALA A 76 -0.53 -5.51 2.25
CA ALA A 76 0.07 -6.84 2.11
C ALA A 76 1.51 -6.81 1.58
N LEU A 77 1.86 -5.75 0.84
CA LEU A 77 3.08 -5.69 0.04
C LEU A 77 4.22 -4.96 0.76
N CYS A 78 5.11 -5.73 1.39
CA CYS A 78 6.34 -5.20 1.97
C CYS A 78 7.48 -5.14 0.93
N ARG A 79 7.91 -3.92 0.57
CA ARG A 79 9.07 -3.69 -0.33
C ARG A 79 10.40 -3.59 0.41
N GLY A 80 10.40 -3.76 1.74
CA GLY A 80 11.58 -3.71 2.59
C GLY A 80 12.15 -2.32 2.79
N SER A 81 11.29 -1.31 2.82
CA SER A 81 11.66 0.06 3.17
C SER A 81 11.08 0.45 4.52
N TRP A 82 11.58 1.52 5.13
CA TRP A 82 11.02 2.09 6.36
C TRP A 82 9.54 2.46 6.22
N SER A 83 9.13 2.94 5.05
CA SER A 83 7.73 3.28 4.78
C SER A 83 6.84 2.09 4.36
N SER A 84 7.41 0.88 4.26
CA SER A 84 6.67 -0.33 3.91
C SER A 84 5.78 -0.82 5.06
N PRO A 85 4.67 -1.51 4.76
CA PRO A 85 3.96 -2.32 5.74
C PRO A 85 4.85 -3.39 6.37
N ALA A 86 4.39 -3.91 7.51
CA ALA A 86 5.05 -5.03 8.18
C ALA A 86 5.14 -6.23 7.23
N LEU A 87 6.30 -6.90 7.26
CA LEU A 87 6.55 -8.11 6.52
C LEU A 87 5.73 -9.25 7.15
N ARG A 88 4.82 -9.82 6.37
CA ARG A 88 3.88 -10.87 6.81
C ARG A 88 3.96 -12.09 5.90
N VAL A 89 3.68 -13.25 6.49
CA VAL A 89 3.39 -14.49 5.76
C VAL A 89 1.89 -14.72 5.91
N TYR A 90 1.20 -14.90 4.79
CA TYR A 90 -0.24 -15.06 4.75
C TYR A 90 -0.63 -16.52 4.51
N THR A 91 -1.79 -16.92 5.04
CA THR A 91 -2.37 -18.25 4.87
C THR A 91 -3.73 -18.14 4.18
N SER A 92 -4.08 -19.13 3.35
CA SER A 92 -5.38 -19.13 2.67
C SER A 92 -6.56 -19.12 3.63
N ASP A 93 -6.38 -19.73 4.80
CA ASP A 93 -7.47 -20.01 5.74
C ASP A 93 -7.89 -18.76 6.53
N ASP A 94 -6.97 -17.80 6.73
CA ASP A 94 -7.23 -16.56 7.49
C ASP A 94 -6.92 -15.28 6.70
N ILE A 95 -6.70 -15.39 5.37
CA ILE A 95 -6.22 -14.28 4.52
C ILE A 95 -7.01 -12.98 4.71
N VAL A 96 -8.34 -13.07 4.79
CA VAL A 96 -9.21 -11.89 4.95
C VAL A 96 -8.90 -11.16 6.25
N ASN A 97 -8.79 -11.88 7.37
CA ASN A 97 -8.50 -11.27 8.65
C ASN A 97 -7.03 -10.82 8.74
N GLU A 98 -6.09 -11.55 8.14
CA GLU A 98 -4.68 -11.16 8.08
C GLU A 98 -4.45 -9.86 7.31
N LEU A 99 -5.18 -9.67 6.20
CA LEU A 99 -5.18 -8.44 5.41
C LEU A 99 -5.79 -7.26 6.19
N GLU A 100 -6.92 -7.49 6.86
CA GLU A 100 -7.54 -6.47 7.72
C GLU A 100 -6.60 -6.05 8.87
N ARG A 101 -5.93 -7.01 9.52
CA ARG A 101 -4.91 -6.72 10.55
C ARG A 101 -3.74 -5.92 9.98
N ALA A 102 -3.24 -6.30 8.81
CA ALA A 102 -2.11 -5.61 8.16
C ALA A 102 -2.45 -4.14 7.85
N LYS A 103 -3.67 -3.89 7.36
CA LYS A 103 -4.18 -2.53 7.14
C LYS A 103 -4.24 -1.74 8.44
N LEU A 104 -4.91 -2.27 9.46
CA LEU A 104 -5.12 -1.54 10.72
C LEU A 104 -3.80 -1.16 11.37
N GLU A 105 -2.89 -2.13 11.51
CA GLU A 105 -1.57 -1.88 12.09
C GLU A 105 -0.76 -0.85 11.29
N TYR A 106 -0.81 -0.91 9.96
CA TYR A 106 -0.13 0.09 9.14
C TYR A 106 -0.72 1.49 9.34
N LEU A 107 -2.06 1.62 9.30
CA LEU A 107 -2.72 2.90 9.47
C LEU A 107 -2.42 3.50 10.85
N GLU A 108 -2.52 2.71 11.91
CA GLU A 108 -2.22 3.16 13.27
C GLU A 108 -0.74 3.53 13.47
N ALA A 109 0.18 2.86 12.79
CA ALA A 109 1.62 3.13 12.91
C ALA A 109 2.11 4.31 12.05
N SER A 110 1.43 4.64 10.96
CA SER A 110 1.95 5.54 9.92
C SER A 110 1.10 6.79 9.70
N VAL A 111 -0.19 6.76 10.01
CA VAL A 111 -1.05 7.95 9.99
C VAL A 111 -0.94 8.65 11.35
N GLY A 112 -0.85 9.97 11.32
CA GLY A 112 -0.68 10.76 12.54
C GLY A 112 -1.41 12.09 12.47
N VAL A 113 -1.39 12.81 13.60
CA VAL A 113 -1.83 14.20 13.68
C VAL A 113 -0.71 15.03 14.30
N THR A 114 -0.30 16.09 13.62
CA THR A 114 0.74 16.99 14.14
C THR A 114 0.20 17.91 15.23
N SER A 115 1.11 18.52 16.01
CA SER A 115 0.73 19.55 17.00
C SER A 115 0.03 20.77 16.39
N LYS A 116 0.20 21.00 15.08
CA LYS A 116 -0.48 22.06 14.31
C LYS A 116 -1.85 21.62 13.76
N LYS A 117 -2.42 20.51 14.26
CA LYS A 117 -3.69 19.92 13.81
C LYS A 117 -3.72 19.60 12.31
N LYS A 118 -2.60 19.09 11.78
CA LYS A 118 -2.56 18.54 10.41
C LYS A 118 -2.56 17.03 10.45
N ILE A 119 -3.32 16.41 9.55
CA ILE A 119 -3.36 14.97 9.36
C ILE A 119 -2.15 14.57 8.49
N VAL A 120 -1.32 13.69 9.01
CA VAL A 120 -0.15 13.14 8.32
C VAL A 120 -0.58 11.89 7.55
N VAL A 121 -0.36 11.90 6.23
CA VAL A 121 -0.67 10.79 5.33
C VAL A 121 0.63 10.24 4.73
N PRO A 122 0.93 8.94 4.85
CA PRO A 122 2.10 8.33 4.23
C PRO A 122 2.10 8.48 2.71
N LYS A 123 3.27 8.78 2.12
CA LYS A 123 3.44 8.82 0.66
C LYS A 123 2.98 7.53 -0.04
N LEU A 124 3.10 6.37 0.63
CA LEU A 124 2.65 5.08 0.11
C LEU A 124 1.13 5.06 -0.15
N LEU A 125 0.32 5.63 0.75
CA LEU A 125 -1.12 5.76 0.55
C LEU A 125 -1.44 6.75 -0.56
N GLN A 126 -0.69 7.85 -0.66
CA GLN A 126 -0.87 8.80 -1.74
C GLN A 126 -0.59 8.18 -3.11
N TRP A 127 0.46 7.36 -3.24
CA TRP A 127 0.80 6.70 -4.51
C TRP A 127 -0.24 5.66 -4.95
N ASN A 128 -0.80 4.92 -3.99
CA ASN A 128 -1.76 3.85 -4.27
C ASN A 128 -3.20 4.29 -3.96
N MET A 129 -3.47 5.60 -3.98
CA MET A 129 -4.74 6.18 -3.55
C MET A 129 -5.95 5.57 -4.26
N LEU A 130 -5.79 5.25 -5.55
CA LEU A 130 -6.84 4.66 -6.39
C LEU A 130 -7.26 3.24 -5.97
N ASP A 131 -6.54 2.58 -5.06
CA ASP A 131 -7.02 1.35 -4.44
C ASP A 131 -8.18 1.60 -3.47
N PHE A 132 -8.32 2.84 -2.98
CA PHE A 132 -9.20 3.17 -1.85
C PHE A 132 -10.12 4.38 -2.11
N ALA A 133 -9.69 5.33 -2.94
CA ALA A 133 -10.24 6.66 -3.03
C ALA A 133 -9.90 7.37 -4.35
N ASP A 134 -10.77 8.29 -4.77
CA ASP A 134 -10.59 9.09 -6.00
C ASP A 134 -9.78 10.38 -5.79
N GLY A 135 -9.47 10.75 -4.54
CA GLY A 135 -8.79 11.99 -4.22
C GLY A 135 -8.38 12.08 -2.75
N MET A 136 -7.67 13.16 -2.40
CA MET A 136 -7.14 13.32 -1.03
C MET A 136 -8.25 13.41 0.02
N GLU A 137 -9.38 14.06 -0.32
CA GLU A 137 -10.53 14.17 0.58
C GLU A 137 -11.16 12.80 0.87
N SER A 138 -11.50 12.03 -0.17
CA SER A 138 -12.02 10.68 -0.03
C SER A 138 -11.01 9.72 0.59
N LEU A 139 -9.70 9.94 0.42
CA LEU A 139 -8.66 9.18 1.12
C LEU A 139 -8.71 9.42 2.63
N LEU A 140 -8.92 10.65 3.09
CA LEU A 140 -9.06 10.94 4.52
C LEU A 140 -10.33 10.32 5.11
N GLU A 141 -11.45 10.42 4.39
CA GLU A 141 -12.71 9.77 4.77
C GLU A 141 -12.53 8.26 4.88
N TRP A 142 -11.85 7.66 3.90
CA TRP A 142 -11.53 6.25 3.89
C TRP A 142 -10.66 5.90 5.11
N ILE A 143 -9.52 6.56 5.32
CA ILE A 143 -8.65 6.34 6.49
C ILE A 143 -9.46 6.43 7.79
N TYR A 144 -10.26 7.50 7.96
CA TYR A 144 -11.09 7.67 9.15
C TYR A 144 -12.09 6.52 9.34
N SER A 145 -12.71 6.04 8.25
CA SER A 145 -13.66 4.93 8.28
C SER A 145 -13.01 3.61 8.72
N GLN A 146 -11.75 3.37 8.32
CA GLN A 146 -11.01 2.14 8.63
C GLN A 146 -10.53 2.08 10.08
N LEU A 147 -10.30 3.22 10.74
CA LEU A 147 -9.77 3.22 12.11
C LEU A 147 -10.77 2.70 13.16
N PRO A 148 -10.31 2.04 14.25
CA PRO A 148 -11.17 1.58 15.32
C PRO A 148 -11.97 2.72 15.98
N ARG A 149 -13.23 2.46 16.34
CA ARG A 149 -14.14 3.47 16.93
C ARG A 149 -13.58 4.12 18.20
N SER A 150 -12.89 3.34 19.04
CA SER A 150 -12.29 3.79 20.30
C SER A 150 -10.82 4.21 20.18
N GLY A 151 -10.27 4.26 18.96
CA GLY A 151 -8.87 4.61 18.72
C GLY A 151 -8.59 6.10 18.94
N SER A 152 -7.48 6.42 19.61
CA SER A 152 -7.05 7.81 19.86
C SER A 152 -6.83 8.57 18.54
N LEU A 153 -6.25 7.91 17.54
CA LEU A 153 -6.01 8.47 16.21
C LEU A 153 -7.30 8.89 15.52
N LYS A 154 -8.35 8.06 15.58
CA LYS A 154 -9.65 8.37 14.98
C LYS A 154 -10.26 9.65 15.56
N ARG A 155 -10.19 9.80 16.89
CA ARG A 155 -10.64 11.01 17.60
C ARG A 155 -9.83 12.23 17.19
N LEU A 156 -8.50 12.13 17.13
CA LEU A 156 -7.62 13.25 16.73
C LEU A 156 -7.89 13.70 15.29
N ILE A 157 -8.12 12.76 14.38
CA ILE A 157 -8.52 13.07 13.00
C ILE A 157 -9.86 13.80 13.00
N MET A 158 -10.86 13.32 13.75
CA MET A 158 -12.16 13.99 13.85
C MET A 158 -12.04 15.43 14.37
N GLU A 159 -11.23 15.65 15.40
CA GLU A 159 -10.97 17.00 15.95
C GLU A 159 -10.29 17.93 14.93
N CYS A 160 -9.44 17.39 14.05
CA CYS A 160 -8.87 18.15 12.95
C CYS A 160 -9.94 18.51 11.92
N LEU A 161 -10.75 17.53 11.49
CA LEU A 161 -11.79 17.74 10.47
C LEU A 161 -12.90 18.69 10.93
N ASN A 162 -13.23 18.70 12.24
CA ASN A 162 -14.26 19.58 12.81
C ASN A 162 -13.75 20.99 13.19
N GLY A 163 -12.46 21.29 13.00
CA GLY A 163 -11.89 22.59 13.36
C GLY A 163 -12.54 23.76 12.59
N GLU A 164 -12.79 24.88 13.27
CA GLU A 164 -13.51 26.08 12.77
C GLU A 164 -12.89 26.78 11.54
N THR A 165 -11.72 26.35 11.08
CA THR A 165 -11.06 26.91 9.91
C THR A 165 -11.74 26.45 8.63
N LYS A 166 -12.40 27.37 7.91
CA LYS A 166 -12.88 27.26 6.52
C LYS A 166 -11.77 26.96 5.48
N SER A 167 -10.62 26.46 5.92
CA SER A 167 -9.49 26.13 5.06
C SER A 167 -9.83 24.88 4.24
N PRO A 168 -9.47 24.85 2.95
CA PRO A 168 -9.58 23.64 2.14
C PRO A 168 -8.87 22.47 2.81
N ILE A 169 -9.44 21.26 2.74
CA ILE A 169 -8.90 20.01 3.33
C ILE A 169 -7.44 19.79 2.93
N ILE A 170 -7.05 20.17 1.71
CA ILE A 170 -5.66 20.14 1.21
C ILE A 170 -4.67 20.86 2.14
N ARG A 171 -5.08 21.93 2.83
CA ARG A 171 -4.21 22.66 3.77
C ARG A 171 -4.06 21.97 5.13
N MET A 172 -4.94 21.02 5.41
CA MET A 172 -4.98 20.24 6.66
C MET A 172 -4.23 18.91 6.54
N VAL A 173 -3.77 18.55 5.34
CA VAL A 173 -2.99 17.34 5.09
C VAL A 173 -1.51 17.66 4.95
N GLU A 174 -0.68 16.82 5.54
CA GLU A 174 0.75 16.78 5.34
C GLU A 174 1.13 15.39 4.82
N VAL A 175 1.77 15.32 3.65
CA VAL A 175 2.23 14.04 3.12
C VAL A 175 3.60 13.73 3.69
N GLN A 176 3.69 12.66 4.48
CA GLN A 176 4.96 12.17 4.97
C GLN A 176 5.79 11.62 3.81
N PRO A 177 7.05 12.07 3.60
CA PRO A 177 7.91 11.56 2.55
C PRO A 177 8.11 10.06 2.63
N TYR A 178 8.32 9.42 1.48
CA TYR A 178 8.69 8.01 1.44
C TYR A 178 10.15 7.85 1.86
N ASP A 179 10.37 7.05 2.89
CA ASP A 179 11.69 6.65 3.35
C ASP A 179 12.04 5.27 2.79
N SER A 180 13.07 5.25 1.95
CA SER A 180 13.58 4.07 1.25
C SER A 180 14.65 3.30 2.02
N GLU A 181 15.05 3.74 3.22
CA GLU A 181 16.01 3.01 4.03
C GLU A 181 15.51 1.59 4.29
N PHE A 182 16.40 0.60 4.16
CA PHE A 182 16.00 -0.80 4.28
C PHE A 182 15.54 -1.12 5.70
N ARG A 183 14.35 -1.68 5.83
CA ARG A 183 13.84 -2.21 7.09
C ARG A 183 12.81 -3.30 6.84
N TYR A 184 12.90 -4.35 7.65
CA TYR A 184 11.78 -5.25 7.88
C TYR A 184 11.24 -5.05 9.29
N LEU A 185 9.97 -4.64 9.34
CA LEU A 185 9.17 -4.71 10.56
C LEU A 185 8.44 -6.04 10.55
N LEU A 186 8.54 -6.82 11.62
CA LEU A 186 7.74 -8.02 11.82
C LEU A 186 6.49 -7.65 12.63
N PRO A 187 5.31 -8.22 12.31
CA PRO A 187 4.12 -8.07 13.14
C PRO A 187 4.38 -8.68 14.52
N LEU A 188 3.76 -8.10 15.55
CA LEU A 188 3.79 -8.60 16.93
C LEU A 188 2.77 -9.72 17.14
#